data_AF-A0A928MXT4-F1
#
_entry.id   AF-A0A928MXT4-F1
#
_cell.length_a   1.000
_cell.length_b   1.000
_cell.length_c   1.000
_cell.angle_alpha   90.00
_cell.angle_beta   90.00
_cell.angle_gamma   90.00
#
_symmetry.space_group_name_H-M   'P 1'
#
loop_
_entity.id
_entity.type
_entity.pdbx_description
1 polymer ?
#
loop_
_entity_poly.entity_id
_entity_poly.type
_entity_poly.pdbx_seq_one_letter_code
_entity_poly.pdbx_strand_id
1 'polypeptide(L)'
;MKKIIITLLIMVTVFTLGLSAYSKYGSAKTEKTEEKTVVAINKAFKNKDMEKVLRKNGLYEDEIKRNMTDYLRCVVNYNMSEEANNILLEEAENGKDLDKLLKIYQFLFMANADFSLIDDMYSYGERSNFKNAYWLEEAYNNATGSIGGVLNEEGITEYINKGLDYEDITVANTLCFRGVKTINKILDDRANKKEWIDIISSIYPEVKINKNNFNDVDPYEVIDYVKNSLAHNENINEMYDKKAKKISEKFEKKQEKRRELLSNKIIEKNMFFVFDDSMKKYAKSKLKDLSDEEIEALINDGYLIREIERGIKLSRQKGVSVKEAIDKDFKGGRKNEKNK
;
A
#
# COMPACT_ATOMS: atom_id res chain seq x y z
N MET A 1 56.12 -19.66 -23.97
CA MET A 1 55.81 -18.33 -23.38
C MET A 1 54.86 -17.47 -24.22
N LYS A 2 55.10 -17.20 -25.52
CA LYS A 2 54.20 -16.34 -26.33
C LYS A 2 52.73 -16.79 -26.41
N LYS A 3 52.44 -18.10 -26.44
CA LYS A 3 51.04 -18.62 -26.46
C LYS A 3 50.28 -18.39 -25.15
N ILE A 4 50.95 -18.43 -24.00
CA ILE A 4 50.32 -18.24 -22.68
C ILE A 4 49.95 -16.76 -22.47
N ILE A 5 50.78 -15.83 -22.96
CA ILE A 5 50.52 -14.39 -22.88
C ILE A 5 49.30 -13.99 -23.72
N ILE A 6 49.11 -14.59 -24.90
CA ILE A 6 47.96 -14.31 -25.77
C ILE A 6 46.65 -14.81 -25.15
N THR A 7 46.65 -16.00 -24.52
CA THR A 7 45.45 -16.54 -23.84
C THR A 7 45.05 -15.71 -22.62
N LEU A 8 46.02 -15.20 -21.85
CA LEU A 8 45.76 -14.30 -20.71
C LEU A 8 45.23 -12.93 -21.15
N LEU A 9 45.73 -12.37 -22.26
CA LEU A 9 45.22 -11.10 -22.79
C LEU A 9 43.75 -11.22 -23.26
N ILE A 10 43.41 -12.32 -23.95
CA ILE A 10 42.04 -12.57 -24.44
C ILE A 10 41.07 -12.78 -23.26
N MET A 11 41.46 -13.52 -22.21
CA MET A 11 40.63 -13.67 -21.00
C MET A 11 40.37 -12.33 -20.29
N VAL A 12 41.39 -11.48 -20.13
CA VAL A 12 41.24 -10.17 -19.47
C VAL A 12 40.35 -9.22 -20.28
N THR A 13 40.39 -9.30 -21.62
CA THR A 13 39.57 -8.46 -22.49
C THR A 13 38.10 -8.92 -22.51
N VAL A 14 37.86 -10.22 -22.50
CA VAL A 14 36.49 -10.78 -22.40
C VAL A 14 35.87 -10.51 -21.02
N PHE A 15 36.65 -10.52 -19.94
CA PHE A 15 36.15 -10.23 -18.60
C PHE A 15 35.81 -8.74 -18.41
N THR A 16 36.60 -7.83 -18.97
CA THR A 16 36.34 -6.38 -18.91
C THR A 16 35.20 -5.93 -19.83
N LEU A 17 35.03 -6.56 -21.00
CA LEU A 17 33.86 -6.35 -21.85
C LEU A 17 32.57 -6.94 -21.23
N GLY A 18 32.67 -8.09 -20.54
CA GLY A 18 31.56 -8.66 -19.78
C GLY A 18 31.09 -7.77 -18.63
N LEU A 19 32.01 -7.21 -17.84
CA LEU A 19 31.70 -6.30 -16.73
C LEU A 19 31.14 -4.93 -17.19
N SER A 20 31.64 -4.39 -18.31
CA SER A 20 31.11 -3.14 -18.88
C SER A 20 29.74 -3.33 -19.55
N ALA A 21 29.47 -4.48 -20.16
CA ALA A 21 28.14 -4.83 -20.66
C ALA A 21 27.15 -5.10 -19.52
N TYR A 22 27.57 -5.76 -18.44
CA TYR A 22 26.72 -6.04 -17.28
C TYR A 22 26.37 -4.77 -16.49
N SER A 23 27.33 -3.84 -16.33
CA SER A 23 27.07 -2.52 -15.73
C SER A 23 26.19 -1.63 -16.61
N LYS A 24 26.40 -1.61 -17.93
CA LYS A 24 25.53 -0.86 -18.87
C LYS A 24 24.12 -1.44 -18.99
N TYR A 25 23.96 -2.76 -18.93
CA TYR A 25 22.64 -3.40 -18.97
C TYR A 25 21.87 -3.20 -17.65
N GLY A 26 22.58 -3.25 -16.52
CA GLY A 26 22.04 -2.88 -15.21
C GLY A 26 21.62 -1.41 -15.14
N SER A 27 22.40 -0.48 -15.69
CA SER A 27 22.08 0.95 -15.70
C SER A 27 20.87 1.26 -16.59
N ALA A 28 20.81 0.73 -17.82
CA ALA A 28 19.71 1.00 -18.75
C ALA A 28 18.34 0.46 -18.28
N LYS A 29 18.30 -0.70 -17.60
CA LYS A 29 17.04 -1.24 -17.03
C LYS A 29 16.57 -0.41 -15.82
N THR A 30 17.49 0.20 -15.08
CA THR A 30 17.17 1.05 -13.92
C THR A 30 16.64 2.41 -14.38
N GLU A 31 17.26 2.99 -15.42
CA GLU A 31 16.85 4.25 -16.06
C GLU A 31 15.41 4.21 -16.60
N LYS A 32 15.02 3.10 -17.25
CA LYS A 32 13.64 2.88 -17.74
C LYS A 32 12.59 2.79 -16.63
N THR A 33 12.96 2.32 -15.44
CA THR A 33 12.06 2.24 -14.27
C THR A 33 11.91 3.61 -13.61
N GLU A 34 12.99 4.39 -13.52
CA GLU A 34 12.99 5.76 -13.00
C GLU A 34 12.14 6.68 -13.89
N GLU A 35 12.32 6.60 -15.21
CA GLU A 35 11.53 7.37 -16.18
C GLU A 35 10.03 7.08 -16.05
N LYS A 36 9.63 5.81 -15.94
CA LYS A 36 8.23 5.43 -15.71
C LYS A 36 7.65 6.02 -14.42
N THR A 37 8.43 5.99 -13.34
CA THR A 37 8.01 6.53 -12.03
C THR A 37 7.78 8.04 -12.12
N VAL A 38 8.73 8.75 -12.74
CA VAL A 38 8.62 10.21 -12.96
C VAL A 38 7.46 10.55 -13.88
N VAL A 39 7.23 9.78 -14.95
CA VAL A 39 6.08 9.96 -15.85
C VAL A 39 4.77 9.75 -15.11
N ALA A 40 4.63 8.69 -14.31
CA ALA A 40 3.43 8.41 -13.53
C ALA A 40 3.13 9.55 -12.53
N ILE A 41 4.13 10.02 -11.79
CA ILE A 41 4.01 11.16 -10.87
C ILE A 41 3.60 12.42 -11.64
N ASN A 42 4.29 12.75 -12.73
CA ASN A 42 3.97 13.94 -13.53
C ASN A 42 2.57 13.88 -14.14
N LYS A 43 2.09 12.68 -14.52
CA LYS A 43 0.73 12.49 -15.03
C LYS A 43 -0.31 12.70 -13.93
N ALA A 44 -0.07 12.18 -12.72
CA ALA A 44 -0.92 12.42 -11.56
C ALA A 44 -1.07 13.91 -11.21
N PHE A 45 -0.09 14.74 -11.56
CA PHE A 45 -0.17 16.20 -11.44
C PHE A 45 -0.74 16.93 -12.68
N LYS A 46 -0.90 16.27 -13.83
CA LYS A 46 -1.40 16.87 -15.07
C LYS A 46 -2.89 16.65 -15.29
N ASN A 47 -3.40 15.47 -14.93
CA ASN A 47 -4.84 15.19 -14.94
C ASN A 47 -5.49 15.99 -13.80
N LYS A 48 -6.82 16.22 -13.87
CA LYS A 48 -7.61 17.03 -12.91
C LYS A 48 -6.94 17.05 -11.52
N ASP A 49 -6.63 18.25 -11.05
CA ASP A 49 -5.69 18.42 -9.94
C ASP A 49 -6.33 17.94 -8.63
N MET A 50 -5.98 16.74 -8.19
CA MET A 50 -6.46 16.14 -6.93
C MET A 50 -6.29 17.13 -5.77
N GLU A 51 -5.22 17.92 -5.75
CA GLU A 51 -5.02 18.96 -4.75
C GLU A 51 -6.16 19.99 -4.76
N LYS A 52 -6.55 20.47 -5.95
CA LYS A 52 -7.68 21.40 -6.10
C LYS A 52 -9.00 20.76 -5.70
N VAL A 53 -9.19 19.48 -5.98
CA VAL A 53 -10.39 18.73 -5.55
C VAL A 53 -10.47 18.70 -4.02
N LEU A 54 -9.39 18.32 -3.35
CA LEU A 54 -9.32 18.28 -1.90
C LEU A 54 -9.52 19.68 -1.28
N ARG A 55 -8.93 20.72 -1.86
CA ARG A 55 -9.15 22.12 -1.47
C ARG A 55 -10.61 22.55 -1.64
N LYS A 56 -11.24 22.20 -2.77
CA LYS A 56 -12.65 22.50 -3.06
C LYS A 56 -13.60 21.80 -2.07
N ASN A 57 -13.25 20.61 -1.63
CA ASN A 57 -13.97 19.86 -0.59
C ASN A 57 -13.73 20.43 0.81
N GLY A 58 -12.95 21.51 0.93
CA GLY A 58 -12.73 22.24 2.17
C GLY A 58 -11.78 21.54 3.13
N LEU A 59 -10.90 20.64 2.66
CA LEU A 59 -9.85 20.05 3.48
C LEU A 59 -8.85 21.12 3.96
N TYR A 60 -8.27 20.91 5.14
CA TYR A 60 -7.21 21.77 5.69
C TYR A 60 -5.86 21.44 5.04
N GLU A 61 -4.90 22.36 5.10
CA GLU A 61 -3.62 22.20 4.39
C GLU A 61 -2.85 20.94 4.80
N ASP A 62 -2.87 20.60 6.08
CA ASP A 62 -2.26 19.39 6.62
C ASP A 62 -2.95 18.12 6.11
N GLU A 63 -4.28 18.14 6.02
CA GLU A 63 -5.08 17.06 5.43
C GLU A 63 -4.79 16.89 3.94
N ILE A 64 -4.71 17.99 3.18
CA ILE A 64 -4.39 17.98 1.74
C ILE A 64 -3.00 17.37 1.52
N LYS A 65 -1.98 17.85 2.24
CA LYS A 65 -0.60 17.36 2.12
C LYS A 65 -0.48 15.86 2.44
N ARG A 66 -1.16 15.40 3.50
CA ARG A 66 -1.21 13.97 3.85
C ARG A 66 -1.89 13.15 2.76
N ASN A 67 -3.09 13.54 2.35
CA ASN A 67 -3.84 12.84 1.30
C ASN A 67 -3.09 12.79 -0.03
N MET A 68 -2.45 13.90 -0.44
CA MET A 68 -1.63 13.95 -1.66
C MET A 68 -0.41 13.04 -1.57
N THR A 69 0.24 12.96 -0.40
CA THR A 69 1.35 12.04 -0.17
C THR A 69 0.90 10.58 -0.35
N ASP A 70 -0.23 10.19 0.25
CA ASP A 70 -0.74 8.83 0.17
C ASP A 70 -1.26 8.48 -1.22
N TYR A 71 -1.90 9.43 -1.90
CA TYR A 71 -2.29 9.31 -3.31
C TYR A 71 -1.08 9.09 -4.22
N LEU A 72 -0.02 9.89 -4.10
CA LEU A 72 1.18 9.74 -4.94
C LEU A 72 1.93 8.44 -4.63
N ARG A 73 1.99 8.02 -3.37
CA ARG A 73 2.49 6.69 -2.99
C ARG A 73 1.68 5.59 -3.67
N CYS A 74 0.37 5.74 -3.70
CA CYS A 74 -0.51 4.77 -4.34
C CYS A 74 -0.28 4.71 -5.86
N VAL A 75 -0.20 5.88 -6.52
CA VAL A 75 0.13 5.99 -7.96
C VAL A 75 1.42 5.25 -8.29
N VAL A 76 2.47 5.46 -7.49
CA VAL A 76 3.78 4.84 -7.73
C VAL A 76 3.77 3.34 -7.40
N ASN A 77 3.37 2.97 -6.18
CA ASN A 77 3.55 1.60 -5.67
C ASN A 77 2.61 0.57 -6.33
N TYR A 78 1.51 1.03 -6.92
CA TYR A 78 0.53 0.17 -7.59
C TYR A 78 0.47 0.44 -9.09
N ASN A 79 1.33 1.32 -9.61
CA ASN A 79 1.37 1.72 -11.01
C ASN A 79 -0.03 2.05 -11.55
N MET A 80 -0.68 3.00 -10.88
CA MET A 80 -2.08 3.34 -11.10
C MET A 80 -2.35 3.70 -12.56
N SER A 81 -3.35 3.02 -13.13
CA SER A 81 -3.81 3.29 -14.50
C SER A 81 -4.52 4.66 -14.57
N GLU A 82 -4.59 5.23 -15.76
CA GLU A 82 -5.31 6.48 -15.97
C GLU A 82 -6.81 6.34 -15.70
N GLU A 83 -7.38 5.19 -16.04
CA GLU A 83 -8.78 4.84 -15.74
C GLU A 83 -9.05 4.86 -14.24
N ALA A 84 -8.26 4.11 -13.45
CA ALA A 84 -8.40 4.09 -12.00
C ALA A 84 -8.21 5.49 -11.39
N ASN A 85 -7.23 6.24 -11.92
CA ASN A 85 -6.98 7.60 -11.46
C ASN A 85 -8.17 8.54 -11.72
N ASN A 86 -8.81 8.43 -12.88
CA ASN A 86 -9.97 9.25 -13.23
C ASN A 86 -11.18 8.90 -12.36
N ILE A 87 -11.40 7.62 -12.06
CA ILE A 87 -12.44 7.18 -11.11
C ILE A 87 -12.19 7.80 -9.72
N LEU A 88 -10.97 7.66 -9.18
CA LEU A 88 -10.63 8.23 -7.87
C LEU A 88 -10.83 9.76 -7.82
N LEU A 89 -10.48 10.45 -8.91
CA LEU A 89 -10.69 11.89 -9.03
C LEU A 89 -12.17 12.27 -9.06
N GLU A 90 -12.99 11.57 -9.85
CA GLU A 90 -14.43 11.81 -9.93
C GLU A 90 -15.12 11.56 -8.59
N GLU A 91 -14.76 10.46 -7.92
CA GLU A 91 -15.31 10.13 -6.61
C GLU A 91 -14.88 11.15 -5.53
N ALA A 92 -13.63 11.58 -5.56
CA ALA A 92 -13.17 12.67 -4.69
C ALA A 92 -13.88 13.99 -5.04
N GLU A 93 -14.13 14.31 -6.31
CA GLU A 93 -14.90 15.50 -6.73
C GLU A 93 -16.33 15.48 -6.19
N ASN A 94 -16.90 14.29 -5.99
CA ASN A 94 -18.21 14.07 -5.38
C ASN A 94 -18.19 14.10 -3.84
N GLY A 95 -17.05 14.45 -3.24
CA GLY A 95 -16.92 14.66 -1.79
C GLY A 95 -16.54 13.40 -0.99
N LYS A 96 -16.22 12.30 -1.66
CA LYS A 96 -15.79 11.07 -0.98
C LYS A 96 -14.37 11.19 -0.42
N ASP A 97 -14.16 10.52 0.71
CA ASP A 97 -12.87 10.47 1.42
C ASP A 97 -11.80 9.72 0.60
N LEU A 98 -10.75 10.44 0.19
CA LEU A 98 -9.67 9.90 -0.61
C LEU A 98 -8.90 8.77 0.10
N ASP A 99 -8.71 8.79 1.42
CA ASP A 99 -8.05 7.69 2.15
C ASP A 99 -8.81 6.37 1.95
N LYS A 100 -10.15 6.42 1.98
CA LYS A 100 -11.00 5.23 1.77
C LYS A 100 -10.95 4.78 0.33
N LEU A 101 -11.03 5.72 -0.61
CA LEU A 101 -10.95 5.43 -2.05
C LEU A 101 -9.60 4.76 -2.40
N LEU A 102 -8.49 5.25 -1.87
CA LEU A 102 -7.17 4.65 -2.07
C LEU A 102 -7.08 3.24 -1.48
N LYS A 103 -7.66 3.00 -0.29
CA LYS A 103 -7.71 1.65 0.31
C LYS A 103 -8.49 0.66 -0.55
N ILE A 104 -9.64 1.09 -1.08
CA ILE A 104 -10.45 0.26 -2.00
C ILE A 104 -9.64 -0.05 -3.26
N TYR A 105 -9.02 0.97 -3.87
CA TYR A 105 -8.19 0.76 -5.06
C TYR A 105 -7.04 -0.24 -4.83
N GLN A 106 -6.32 -0.12 -3.71
CA GLN A 106 -5.24 -1.05 -3.36
C GLN A 106 -5.75 -2.49 -3.19
N PHE A 107 -6.93 -2.64 -2.58
CA PHE A 107 -7.59 -3.93 -2.42
C PHE A 107 -7.95 -4.53 -3.78
N LEU A 108 -8.64 -3.77 -4.64
CA LEU A 108 -9.07 -4.21 -5.97
C LEU A 108 -7.88 -4.56 -6.87
N PHE A 109 -6.78 -3.80 -6.77
CA PHE A 109 -5.54 -4.11 -7.50
C PHE A 109 -5.02 -5.51 -7.17
N MET A 110 -4.93 -5.85 -5.87
CA MET A 110 -4.48 -7.18 -5.44
C MET A 110 -5.45 -8.28 -5.85
N ALA A 111 -6.75 -7.99 -5.75
CA ALA A 111 -7.84 -8.89 -6.15
C ALA A 111 -7.95 -9.12 -7.68
N ASN A 112 -7.22 -8.37 -8.52
CA ASN A 112 -7.43 -8.31 -9.98
C ASN A 112 -8.83 -7.83 -10.39
N ALA A 113 -9.52 -7.13 -9.51
CA ALA A 113 -10.92 -6.82 -9.71
C ALA A 113 -11.11 -5.54 -10.52
N ASP A 114 -12.29 -5.40 -11.11
CA ASP A 114 -12.68 -4.20 -11.85
C ASP A 114 -12.73 -2.99 -10.91
N PHE A 115 -12.12 -1.88 -11.32
CA PHE A 115 -12.14 -0.62 -10.57
C PHE A 115 -13.49 0.08 -10.60
N SER A 116 -14.42 -0.35 -11.46
CA SER A 116 -15.82 0.09 -11.41
C SER A 116 -16.50 -0.22 -10.06
N LEU A 117 -15.97 -1.18 -9.29
CA LEU A 117 -16.47 -1.53 -7.95
C LEU A 117 -16.14 -0.50 -6.86
N ILE A 118 -15.36 0.55 -7.16
CA ILE A 118 -14.95 1.55 -6.16
C ILE A 118 -16.16 2.24 -5.51
N ASP A 119 -17.15 2.64 -6.29
CA ASP A 119 -18.35 3.32 -5.78
C ASP A 119 -19.17 2.39 -4.87
N ASP A 120 -19.47 1.18 -5.33
CA ASP A 120 -20.24 0.19 -4.58
C ASP A 120 -19.57 -0.15 -3.24
N MET A 121 -18.24 -0.38 -3.26
CA MET A 121 -17.49 -0.68 -2.05
C MET A 121 -17.43 0.50 -1.08
N TYR A 122 -17.30 1.73 -1.60
CA TYR A 122 -17.33 2.94 -0.79
C TYR A 122 -18.69 3.11 -0.11
N SER A 123 -19.76 3.00 -0.90
CA SER A 123 -21.15 3.10 -0.44
C SER A 123 -21.49 2.05 0.61
N TYR A 124 -20.95 0.83 0.50
CA TYR A 124 -21.06 -0.18 1.55
C TYR A 124 -20.36 0.25 2.83
N GLY A 125 -19.09 0.68 2.73
CA GLY A 125 -18.29 1.12 3.87
C GLY A 125 -18.93 2.30 4.62
N GLU A 126 -19.49 3.25 3.88
CA GLU A 126 -20.15 4.44 4.41
C GLU A 126 -21.34 4.10 5.33
N ARG A 127 -22.13 3.06 5.01
CA ARG A 127 -23.25 2.59 5.84
C ARG A 127 -22.81 2.19 7.25
N SER A 128 -21.58 1.69 7.39
CA SER A 128 -20.98 1.33 8.68
C SER A 128 -20.09 2.43 9.26
N ASN A 129 -19.99 3.57 8.58
CA ASN A 129 -19.03 4.63 8.84
C ASN A 129 -17.58 4.11 8.91
N PHE A 130 -17.26 3.10 8.08
CA PHE A 130 -15.94 2.47 8.00
C PHE A 130 -15.38 1.97 9.34
N LYS A 131 -16.26 1.62 10.29
CA LYS A 131 -15.85 1.25 11.67
C LYS A 131 -15.42 -0.20 11.82
N ASN A 132 -15.94 -1.09 10.98
CA ASN A 132 -15.58 -2.50 11.01
C ASN A 132 -14.14 -2.69 10.52
N ALA A 133 -13.28 -3.40 11.26
CA ALA A 133 -11.91 -3.68 10.82
C ALA A 133 -11.86 -4.41 9.47
N TYR A 134 -12.91 -5.19 9.16
CA TYR A 134 -13.05 -5.98 7.93
C TYR A 134 -13.95 -5.32 6.87
N TRP A 135 -14.24 -4.01 6.99
CA TRP A 135 -15.18 -3.33 6.09
C TRP A 135 -14.82 -3.46 4.60
N LEU A 136 -13.53 -3.52 4.25
CA LEU A 136 -13.07 -3.72 2.87
C LEU A 136 -13.44 -5.10 2.35
N GLU A 137 -13.21 -6.13 3.16
CA GLU A 137 -13.50 -7.51 2.80
C GLU A 137 -15.01 -7.73 2.64
N GLU A 138 -15.80 -7.20 3.58
CA GLU A 138 -17.26 -7.24 3.50
C GLU A 138 -17.81 -6.47 2.29
N ALA A 139 -17.28 -5.27 2.03
CA ALA A 139 -17.65 -4.48 0.87
C ALA A 139 -17.36 -5.23 -0.44
N TYR A 140 -16.18 -5.86 -0.54
CA TYR A 140 -15.81 -6.64 -1.71
C TYR A 140 -16.69 -7.88 -1.87
N ASN A 141 -16.95 -8.62 -0.79
CA ASN A 141 -17.82 -9.78 -0.80
C ASN A 141 -19.26 -9.41 -1.17
N ASN A 142 -19.74 -8.25 -0.75
CA ASN A 142 -21.03 -7.73 -1.15
C ASN A 142 -21.07 -7.40 -2.65
N ALA A 143 -20.06 -6.69 -3.15
CA ALA A 143 -19.98 -6.26 -4.55
C ALA A 143 -19.77 -7.42 -5.55
N THR A 144 -19.11 -8.49 -5.12
CA THR A 144 -18.75 -9.63 -6.00
C THR A 144 -19.59 -10.88 -5.79
N GLY A 145 -20.57 -10.86 -4.89
CA GLY A 145 -21.33 -12.04 -4.53
C GLY A 145 -20.48 -13.11 -3.83
N SER A 146 -19.47 -12.68 -3.07
CA SER A 146 -18.56 -13.54 -2.30
C SER A 146 -17.80 -14.55 -3.17
N ILE A 147 -17.23 -14.09 -4.29
CA ILE A 147 -16.51 -14.96 -5.25
C ILE A 147 -15.36 -15.77 -4.61
N GLY A 148 -14.69 -15.19 -3.59
CA GLY A 148 -13.66 -15.86 -2.81
C GLY A 148 -14.18 -16.82 -1.75
N GLY A 149 -15.50 -16.86 -1.50
CA GLY A 149 -16.12 -17.52 -0.36
C GLY A 149 -15.97 -16.74 0.95
N VAL A 150 -16.75 -17.14 1.94
CA VAL A 150 -16.70 -16.59 3.31
C VAL A 150 -16.67 -17.75 4.29
N LEU A 151 -15.77 -17.67 5.28
CA LEU A 151 -15.65 -18.67 6.32
C LEU A 151 -16.37 -18.17 7.59
N ASN A 152 -17.27 -18.98 8.12
CA ASN A 152 -17.92 -18.72 9.41
C ASN A 152 -17.13 -19.36 10.57
N GLU A 153 -17.59 -19.16 11.81
CA GLU A 153 -16.94 -19.71 13.01
C GLU A 153 -16.82 -21.25 12.99
N GLU A 154 -17.84 -21.94 12.48
CA GLU A 154 -17.83 -23.40 12.33
C GLU A 154 -16.76 -23.85 11.34
N GLY A 155 -16.64 -23.19 10.19
CA GLY A 155 -15.63 -23.47 9.19
C GLY A 155 -14.21 -23.16 9.67
N ILE A 156 -14.01 -22.09 10.44
CA ILE A 156 -12.73 -21.80 11.13
C ILE A 156 -12.37 -22.96 12.05
N THR A 157 -13.32 -23.39 12.88
CA THR A 157 -13.12 -24.50 13.84
C THR A 157 -12.80 -25.81 13.12
N GLU A 158 -13.45 -26.08 11.99
CA GLU A 158 -13.19 -27.27 11.18
C GLU A 158 -11.73 -27.34 10.70
N TYR A 159 -11.19 -26.24 10.18
CA TYR A 159 -9.81 -26.22 9.67
C TYR A 159 -8.77 -26.24 10.80
N ILE A 160 -9.06 -25.62 11.94
CA ILE A 160 -8.23 -25.77 13.14
C ILE A 160 -8.17 -27.25 13.58
N ASN A 161 -9.30 -27.94 13.57
CA ASN A 161 -9.35 -29.39 13.89
C ASN A 161 -8.62 -30.26 12.85
N LYS A 162 -8.43 -29.77 11.62
CA LYS A 162 -7.59 -30.40 10.59
C LYS A 162 -6.09 -30.09 10.76
N GLY A 163 -5.71 -29.32 11.78
CA GLY A 163 -4.32 -29.02 12.13
C GLY A 163 -3.75 -27.76 11.47
N LEU A 164 -4.61 -26.89 10.92
CA LEU A 164 -4.21 -25.54 10.49
C LEU A 164 -4.27 -24.56 11.66
N ASP A 165 -3.54 -23.46 11.57
CA ASP A 165 -3.60 -22.37 12.54
C ASP A 165 -4.32 -21.13 11.97
N TYR A 166 -4.45 -20.09 12.80
CA TYR A 166 -5.07 -18.84 12.39
C TYR A 166 -4.29 -18.12 11.30
N GLU A 167 -2.97 -18.28 11.24
CA GLU A 167 -2.12 -17.67 10.22
C GLU A 167 -2.42 -18.30 8.86
N ASP A 168 -2.56 -19.62 8.80
CA ASP A 168 -2.97 -20.32 7.59
C ASP A 168 -4.34 -19.81 7.09
N ILE A 169 -5.28 -19.55 8.00
CA ILE A 169 -6.61 -19.00 7.69
C ILE A 169 -6.51 -17.57 7.15
N THR A 170 -5.71 -16.71 7.76
CA THR A 170 -5.58 -15.31 7.33
C THR A 170 -4.84 -15.19 5.99
N VAL A 171 -3.85 -16.04 5.73
CA VAL A 171 -3.19 -16.14 4.41
C VAL A 171 -4.19 -16.63 3.36
N ALA A 172 -4.97 -17.66 3.66
CA ALA A 172 -5.99 -18.17 2.74
C ALA A 172 -7.05 -17.11 2.40
N ASN A 173 -7.51 -16.35 3.40
CA ASN A 173 -8.45 -15.24 3.23
C ASN A 173 -7.87 -14.15 2.32
N THR A 174 -6.62 -13.77 2.54
CA THR A 174 -5.93 -12.77 1.68
C THR A 174 -5.87 -13.23 0.22
N LEU A 175 -5.56 -14.52 0.00
CA LEU A 175 -5.40 -15.08 -1.34
C LEU A 175 -6.72 -15.33 -2.07
N CYS A 176 -7.82 -15.60 -1.35
CA CYS A 176 -9.10 -15.92 -1.99
C CYS A 176 -9.72 -14.71 -2.70
N PHE A 177 -9.38 -13.48 -2.30
CA PHE A 177 -9.85 -12.27 -2.97
C PHE A 177 -9.39 -12.15 -4.42
N ARG A 178 -8.35 -12.89 -4.84
CA ARG A 178 -7.97 -12.99 -6.26
C ARG A 178 -9.04 -13.66 -7.12
N GLY A 179 -9.99 -14.38 -6.52
CA GLY A 179 -11.09 -15.05 -7.22
C GLY A 179 -10.72 -16.31 -8.01
N VAL A 180 -9.44 -16.72 -7.99
CA VAL A 180 -8.96 -17.94 -8.68
C VAL A 180 -9.31 -19.22 -7.90
N LYS A 181 -9.32 -19.13 -6.57
CA LYS A 181 -9.72 -20.21 -5.66
C LYS A 181 -10.51 -19.61 -4.50
N THR A 182 -11.51 -20.35 -4.03
CA THR A 182 -12.20 -20.00 -2.79
C THR A 182 -11.32 -20.25 -1.57
N ILE A 183 -11.63 -19.61 -0.45
CA ILE A 183 -10.93 -19.80 0.83
C ILE A 183 -10.94 -21.28 1.25
N ASN A 184 -12.07 -21.98 1.12
CA ASN A 184 -12.15 -23.42 1.42
C ASN A 184 -11.19 -24.23 0.55
N LYS A 185 -11.11 -23.93 -0.77
CA LYS A 185 -10.22 -24.69 -1.66
C LYS A 185 -8.75 -24.45 -1.32
N ILE A 186 -8.40 -23.24 -0.88
CA ILE A 186 -7.04 -22.89 -0.44
C ILE A 186 -6.70 -23.64 0.85
N LEU A 187 -7.61 -23.63 1.83
CA LEU A 187 -7.42 -24.31 3.10
C LEU A 187 -7.40 -25.83 2.95
N ASP A 188 -8.20 -26.41 2.05
CA ASP A 188 -8.14 -27.82 1.70
C ASP A 188 -6.79 -28.19 1.06
N ASP A 189 -6.30 -27.37 0.13
CA ASP A 189 -4.97 -27.55 -0.46
C ASP A 189 -3.89 -27.54 0.65
N ARG A 190 -3.98 -26.59 1.60
CA ARG A 190 -3.06 -26.45 2.72
C ARG A 190 -3.13 -27.63 3.71
N ALA A 191 -4.33 -28.05 4.10
CA ALA A 191 -4.56 -29.21 4.97
C ALA A 191 -4.06 -30.52 4.34
N ASN A 192 -4.09 -30.62 3.01
CA ASN A 192 -3.46 -31.71 2.24
C ASN A 192 -1.94 -31.55 2.08
N LYS A 193 -1.31 -30.76 2.93
CA LYS A 193 0.15 -30.54 3.02
C LYS A 193 0.77 -29.90 1.78
N LYS A 194 -0.01 -29.18 0.97
CA LYS A 194 0.55 -28.36 -0.10
C LYS A 194 1.28 -27.16 0.51
N GLU A 195 2.45 -26.85 -0.04
CA GLU A 195 3.25 -25.70 0.41
C GLU A 195 2.58 -24.39 -0.03
N TRP A 196 2.74 -23.34 0.78
CA TRP A 196 2.16 -22.02 0.46
C TRP A 196 2.63 -21.50 -0.89
N ILE A 197 3.90 -21.71 -1.23
CA ILE A 197 4.44 -21.27 -2.52
C ILE A 197 3.74 -21.93 -3.71
N ASP A 198 3.30 -23.17 -3.58
CA ASP A 198 2.56 -23.90 -4.61
C ASP A 198 1.14 -23.38 -4.76
N ILE A 199 0.51 -23.03 -3.64
CA ILE A 199 -0.81 -22.41 -3.61
C ILE A 199 -0.74 -21.03 -4.26
N ILE A 200 0.17 -20.16 -3.81
CA ILE A 200 0.36 -18.80 -4.33
C ILE A 200 0.70 -18.85 -5.82
N SER A 201 1.61 -19.72 -6.26
CA SER A 201 1.96 -19.88 -7.68
C SER A 201 0.76 -20.29 -8.55
N SER A 202 -0.19 -21.05 -7.99
CA SER A 202 -1.41 -21.44 -8.70
C SER A 202 -2.46 -20.33 -8.77
N ILE A 203 -2.40 -19.36 -7.87
CA ILE A 203 -3.30 -18.20 -7.81
C ILE A 203 -2.76 -17.04 -8.67
N TYR A 204 -1.44 -16.91 -8.77
CA TYR A 204 -0.73 -15.89 -9.57
C TYR A 204 0.17 -16.52 -10.64
N PRO A 205 -0.37 -17.30 -11.60
CA PRO A 205 0.42 -17.99 -12.62
C PRO A 205 1.24 -17.03 -13.52
N GLU A 206 0.76 -15.81 -13.73
CA GLU A 206 1.39 -14.76 -14.54
C GLU A 206 2.73 -14.29 -13.98
N VAL A 207 2.94 -14.42 -12.67
CA VAL A 207 4.16 -13.98 -11.97
C VAL A 207 5.30 -14.98 -12.12
N LYS A 208 5.01 -16.24 -12.52
CA LYS A 208 6.00 -17.31 -12.80
C LYS A 208 6.99 -17.50 -11.66
N ILE A 209 6.47 -17.77 -10.47
CA ILE A 209 7.26 -17.94 -9.24
C ILE A 209 8.08 -19.24 -9.33
N ASN A 210 9.39 -19.15 -9.14
CA ASN A 210 10.26 -20.31 -8.99
C ASN A 210 10.21 -20.77 -7.54
N LYS A 211 9.44 -21.81 -7.28
CA LYS A 211 9.25 -22.41 -5.95
C LYS A 211 10.57 -22.56 -5.19
N ASN A 212 11.61 -23.09 -5.85
CA ASN A 212 12.92 -23.31 -5.24
C ASN A 212 13.53 -22.05 -4.63
N ASN A 213 13.16 -20.85 -5.07
CA ASN A 213 13.65 -19.60 -4.49
C ASN A 213 12.93 -19.20 -3.20
N PHE A 214 11.70 -19.68 -2.98
CA PHE A 214 10.77 -19.17 -1.96
C PHE A 214 10.22 -20.24 -1.01
N ASN A 215 10.64 -21.51 -1.10
CA ASN A 215 10.12 -22.59 -0.26
C ASN A 215 10.21 -22.32 1.26
N ASP A 216 11.20 -21.53 1.71
CA ASP A 216 11.41 -21.21 3.13
C ASP A 216 11.01 -19.74 3.47
N VAL A 217 10.30 -19.06 2.58
CA VAL A 217 9.92 -17.65 2.74
C VAL A 217 8.50 -17.55 3.26
N ASP A 218 8.30 -16.63 4.20
CA ASP A 218 6.98 -16.33 4.77
C ASP A 218 5.95 -16.02 3.67
N PRO A 219 4.73 -16.59 3.72
CA PRO A 219 3.73 -16.40 2.67
C PRO A 219 3.34 -14.92 2.47
N TYR A 220 3.32 -14.10 3.54
CA TYR A 220 3.04 -12.67 3.41
C TYR A 220 4.16 -11.94 2.67
N GLU A 221 5.41 -12.33 2.91
CA GLU A 221 6.56 -11.78 2.17
C GLU A 221 6.49 -12.17 0.69
N VAL A 222 6.12 -13.42 0.37
CA VAL A 222 5.88 -13.85 -1.02
C VAL A 222 4.76 -13.04 -1.67
N ILE A 223 3.65 -12.79 -0.95
CA ILE A 223 2.54 -11.94 -1.44
C ILE A 223 3.01 -10.50 -1.69
N ASP A 224 3.89 -9.95 -0.86
CA ASP A 224 4.46 -8.62 -1.11
C ASP A 224 5.35 -8.58 -2.36
N TYR A 225 6.15 -9.62 -2.60
CA TYR A 225 6.91 -9.76 -3.84
C TYR A 225 6.01 -9.92 -5.06
N VAL A 226 4.90 -10.67 -4.94
CA VAL A 226 3.87 -10.77 -5.99
C VAL A 226 3.29 -9.38 -6.30
N LYS A 227 2.90 -8.60 -5.29
CA LYS A 227 2.40 -7.23 -5.45
C LYS A 227 3.39 -6.36 -6.22
N ASN A 228 4.65 -6.36 -5.81
CA ASN A 228 5.70 -5.59 -6.47
C ASN A 228 5.95 -6.05 -7.92
N SER A 229 5.89 -7.37 -8.16
CA SER A 229 6.05 -7.95 -9.50
C SER A 229 4.93 -7.49 -10.43
N LEU A 230 3.68 -7.55 -9.97
CA LEU A 230 2.50 -7.10 -10.72
C LEU A 230 2.54 -5.59 -10.98
N ALA A 231 2.80 -4.79 -9.95
CA ALA A 231 2.79 -3.32 -10.07
C ALA A 231 3.86 -2.82 -11.04
N HIS A 232 5.06 -3.42 -11.01
CA HIS A 232 6.21 -2.88 -11.72
C HIS A 232 6.66 -3.71 -12.92
N ASN A 233 5.96 -4.80 -13.23
CA ASN A 233 6.33 -5.77 -14.25
C ASN A 233 7.79 -6.26 -14.04
N GLU A 234 8.12 -6.58 -12.81
CA GLU A 234 9.44 -7.05 -12.40
C GLU A 234 9.43 -8.55 -12.14
N ASN A 235 10.53 -9.23 -12.44
CA ASN A 235 10.64 -10.67 -12.20
C ASN A 235 10.76 -10.92 -10.69
N ILE A 236 9.74 -11.56 -10.11
CA ILE A 236 9.71 -11.92 -8.69
C ILE A 236 10.97 -12.67 -8.26
N ASN A 237 11.51 -13.53 -9.13
CA ASN A 237 12.65 -14.39 -8.83
C ASN A 237 13.98 -13.61 -8.73
N GLU A 238 14.01 -12.34 -9.13
CA GLU A 238 15.15 -11.44 -8.92
C GLU A 238 15.02 -10.62 -7.63
N MET A 239 13.87 -10.66 -6.94
CA MET A 239 13.59 -9.83 -5.76
C MET A 239 14.15 -10.42 -4.47
N TYR A 240 14.35 -11.73 -4.42
CA TYR A 240 14.85 -12.44 -3.24
C TYR A 240 16.18 -13.14 -3.53
N ASP A 241 17.17 -12.94 -2.67
CA ASP A 241 18.43 -13.67 -2.69
C ASP A 241 18.32 -14.91 -1.81
N LYS A 242 18.10 -16.07 -2.45
CA LYS A 242 18.01 -17.36 -1.77
C LYS A 242 19.25 -17.70 -0.95
N LYS A 243 20.45 -17.33 -1.41
CA LYS A 243 21.71 -17.67 -0.71
C LYS A 243 21.84 -16.86 0.58
N ALA A 244 21.50 -15.58 0.50
CA ALA A 244 21.57 -14.66 1.64
C ALA A 244 20.30 -14.68 2.51
N LYS A 245 19.24 -15.37 2.06
CA LYS A 245 17.92 -15.43 2.70
C LYS A 245 17.36 -14.04 3.04
N LYS A 246 17.45 -13.11 2.10
CA LYS A 246 17.02 -11.72 2.25
C LYS A 246 16.54 -11.13 0.92
N ILE A 247 15.90 -9.97 0.99
CA ILE A 247 15.64 -9.12 -0.18
C ILE A 247 16.95 -8.91 -0.96
N SER A 248 16.87 -9.00 -2.29
CA SER A 248 18.03 -8.81 -3.14
C SER A 248 18.46 -7.34 -3.12
N GLU A 249 19.76 -7.09 -2.96
CA GLU A 249 20.32 -5.72 -2.90
C GLU A 249 20.00 -4.92 -4.17
N LYS A 250 19.88 -5.61 -5.31
CA LYS A 250 19.48 -5.00 -6.58
C LYS A 250 18.04 -4.49 -6.52
N PHE A 251 17.12 -5.27 -5.95
CA PHE A 251 15.73 -4.87 -5.79
C PHE A 251 15.60 -3.76 -4.72
N GLU A 252 16.29 -3.90 -3.60
CA GLU A 252 16.30 -2.89 -2.54
C GLU A 252 16.75 -1.53 -3.04
N LYS A 253 17.88 -1.47 -3.77
CA LYS A 253 18.38 -0.23 -4.39
C LYS A 253 17.40 0.39 -5.38
N LYS A 254 16.65 -0.43 -6.12
CA LYS A 254 15.60 0.07 -7.02
C LYS A 254 14.44 0.68 -6.25
N GLN A 255 14.01 0.03 -5.19
CA GLN A 255 12.92 0.53 -4.34
C GLN A 255 13.35 1.82 -3.62
N GLU A 256 14.59 1.88 -3.14
CA GLU A 256 15.17 3.09 -2.54
C GLU A 256 15.17 4.26 -3.52
N LYS A 257 15.64 4.05 -4.76
CA LYS A 257 15.59 5.06 -5.82
C LYS A 257 14.17 5.53 -6.14
N ARG A 258 13.19 4.63 -6.18
CA ARG A 258 11.77 5.01 -6.38
C ARG A 258 11.27 5.88 -5.22
N ARG A 259 11.58 5.50 -3.98
CA ARG A 259 11.23 6.29 -2.78
C ARG A 259 11.90 7.66 -2.80
N GLU A 260 13.16 7.75 -3.22
CA GLU A 260 13.89 9.00 -3.35
C GLU A 260 13.25 9.91 -4.42
N LEU A 261 12.98 9.38 -5.62
CA LEU A 261 12.32 10.13 -6.68
C LEU A 261 10.94 10.65 -6.27
N LEU A 262 10.15 9.79 -5.62
CA LEU A 262 8.84 10.18 -5.08
C LEU A 262 8.99 11.27 -4.01
N SER A 263 9.91 11.10 -3.06
CA SER A 263 10.14 12.07 -1.98
C SER A 263 10.59 13.42 -2.53
N ASN A 264 11.52 13.43 -3.48
CA ASN A 264 11.99 14.65 -4.14
C ASN A 264 10.85 15.36 -4.87
N LYS A 265 9.95 14.61 -5.53
CA LYS A 265 8.78 15.20 -6.20
C LYS A 265 7.73 15.72 -5.22
N ILE A 266 7.48 15.03 -4.12
CA ILE A 266 6.60 15.49 -3.05
C ILE A 266 7.14 16.80 -2.46
N ILE A 267 8.46 16.91 -2.24
CA ILE A 267 9.12 18.13 -1.75
C ILE A 267 9.04 19.26 -2.79
N GLU A 268 9.40 18.99 -4.05
CA GLU A 268 9.31 19.96 -5.17
C GLU A 268 7.91 20.58 -5.28
N LYS A 269 6.87 19.78 -5.00
CA LYS A 269 5.47 20.18 -5.08
C LYS A 269 4.92 20.72 -3.76
N ASN A 270 5.74 20.86 -2.72
CA ASN A 270 5.32 21.27 -1.37
C ASN A 270 4.17 20.42 -0.79
N MET A 271 4.15 19.13 -1.13
CA MET A 271 3.15 18.17 -0.67
C MET A 271 3.56 17.42 0.59
N PHE A 272 4.82 17.54 0.99
CA PHE A 272 5.29 16.92 2.22
C PHE A 272 4.72 17.66 3.43
N PHE A 273 4.11 16.93 4.36
CA PHE A 273 3.70 17.51 5.63
C PHE A 273 4.94 17.78 6.48
N VAL A 274 5.18 19.06 6.75
CA VAL A 274 6.18 19.53 7.71
C VAL A 274 5.47 20.52 8.61
N PHE A 275 5.67 20.37 9.92
CA PHE A 275 5.18 21.34 10.89
C PHE A 275 6.17 22.52 11.04
N ASP A 276 6.44 23.18 9.91
CA ASP A 276 7.30 24.35 9.80
C ASP A 276 6.59 25.65 10.22
N ASP A 277 7.29 26.79 10.17
CA ASP A 277 6.73 28.10 10.57
C ASP A 277 5.46 28.49 9.79
N SER A 278 5.37 28.09 8.52
CA SER A 278 4.18 28.34 7.69
C SER A 278 2.99 27.53 8.20
N MET A 279 3.20 26.24 8.46
CA MET A 279 2.17 25.36 9.02
C MET A 279 1.81 25.74 10.46
N LYS A 280 2.77 26.15 11.29
CA LYS A 280 2.55 26.69 12.64
C LYS A 280 1.63 27.91 12.59
N LYS A 281 1.93 28.86 11.69
CA LYS A 281 1.08 30.05 11.47
C LYS A 281 -0.32 29.68 10.98
N TYR A 282 -0.43 28.73 10.06
CA TYR A 282 -1.73 28.22 9.60
C TYR A 282 -2.52 27.57 10.73
N ALA A 283 -1.92 26.63 11.47
CA ALA A 283 -2.54 25.97 12.61
C ALA A 283 -3.00 26.99 13.67
N LYS A 284 -2.14 27.96 14.02
CA LYS A 284 -2.50 29.03 14.97
C LYS A 284 -3.69 29.87 14.50
N SER A 285 -3.81 30.12 13.19
CA SER A 285 -4.94 30.86 12.63
C SER A 285 -6.28 30.12 12.80
N LYS A 286 -6.25 28.78 12.86
CA LYS A 286 -7.40 27.90 13.05
C LYS A 286 -7.67 27.58 14.52
N LEU A 287 -6.62 27.42 15.32
CA LEU A 287 -6.63 26.94 16.71
C LEU A 287 -6.32 28.08 17.69
N LYS A 288 -7.04 29.20 17.57
CA LYS A 288 -6.77 30.44 18.33
C LYS A 288 -6.80 30.28 19.85
N ASP A 289 -7.50 29.24 20.32
CA ASP A 289 -7.73 28.96 21.74
C ASP A 289 -6.59 28.15 22.40
N LEU A 290 -5.60 27.70 21.63
CA LEU A 290 -4.48 26.90 22.12
C LEU A 290 -3.17 27.69 22.05
N SER A 291 -2.26 27.40 22.97
CA SER A 291 -0.87 27.90 22.90
C SER A 291 -0.11 27.24 21.74
N ASP A 292 1.01 27.84 21.33
CA ASP A 292 1.81 27.27 20.24
C ASP A 292 2.40 25.92 20.66
N GLU A 293 2.77 25.76 21.95
CA GLU A 293 3.25 24.52 22.54
C GLU A 293 2.17 23.43 22.57
N GLU A 294 0.92 23.77 22.88
CA GLU A 294 -0.20 22.83 22.87
C GLU A 294 -0.52 22.34 21.45
N ILE A 295 -0.51 23.25 20.47
CA ILE A 295 -0.69 22.91 19.06
C ILE A 295 0.43 21.97 18.60
N GLU A 296 1.68 22.30 18.91
CA GLU A 296 2.85 21.49 18.54
C GLU A 296 2.80 20.10 19.18
N ALA A 297 2.44 20.00 20.47
CA ALA A 297 2.28 18.72 21.14
C ALA A 297 1.20 17.84 20.49
N LEU A 298 0.03 18.40 20.15
CA LEU A 298 -1.06 17.65 19.53
C LEU A 298 -0.73 17.22 18.09
N ILE A 299 -0.06 18.06 17.31
CA ILE A 299 0.36 17.70 15.96
C ILE A 299 1.46 16.64 15.99
N ASN A 300 2.40 16.73 16.95
CA ASN A 300 3.42 15.70 17.15
C ASN A 300 2.83 14.36 17.65
N ASP A 301 1.69 14.40 18.36
CA ASP A 301 0.89 13.22 18.71
C ASP A 301 0.13 12.63 17.49
N GLY A 302 0.22 13.27 16.32
CA GLY A 302 -0.33 12.80 15.05
C GLY A 302 -1.75 13.29 14.74
N TYR A 303 -2.30 14.23 15.53
CA TYR A 303 -3.61 14.80 15.26
C TYR A 303 -3.55 15.87 14.16
N LEU A 304 -4.57 15.88 13.31
CA LEU A 304 -4.77 16.92 12.31
C LEU A 304 -5.38 18.18 12.93
N ILE A 305 -5.17 19.33 12.28
CA ILE A 305 -5.67 20.63 12.72
C ILE A 305 -7.20 20.62 12.85
N ARG A 306 -7.92 20.00 11.91
CA ARG A 306 -9.39 19.88 11.98
C ARG A 306 -9.83 19.00 13.17
N GLU A 307 -9.10 17.93 13.45
CA GLU A 307 -9.37 17.03 14.57
C GLU A 307 -9.17 17.77 15.90
N ILE A 308 -8.12 18.58 15.98
CA ILE A 308 -7.86 19.45 17.13
C ILE A 308 -8.98 20.48 17.29
N GLU A 309 -9.40 21.15 16.22
CA GLU A 309 -10.49 22.13 16.27
C GLU A 309 -11.81 21.49 16.78
N ARG A 310 -12.14 20.29 16.29
CA ARG A 310 -13.28 19.52 16.79
C ARG A 310 -13.08 19.13 18.26
N GLY A 311 -11.87 18.71 18.62
CA GLY A 311 -11.45 18.40 19.98
C GLY A 311 -11.70 19.55 20.95
N ILE A 312 -11.40 20.79 20.55
CA ILE A 312 -11.66 22.00 21.35
C ILE A 312 -13.16 22.18 21.63
N LYS A 313 -14.01 21.92 20.63
CA LYS A 313 -15.48 22.01 20.81
C LYS A 313 -15.97 20.94 21.78
N LEU A 314 -15.48 19.71 21.63
CA LEU A 314 -15.85 18.57 22.47
C LEU A 314 -15.32 18.68 23.90
N SER A 315 -14.11 19.22 24.09
CA SER A 315 -13.46 19.38 25.39
C SER A 315 -14.26 20.34 26.28
N ARG A 316 -14.72 21.46 25.71
CA ARG A 316 -15.61 22.43 26.36
C ARG A 316 -16.94 21.82 26.77
N GLN A 317 -17.55 21.01 25.91
CA GLN A 317 -18.82 20.35 26.20
C GLN A 317 -18.70 19.29 27.30
N LYS A 318 -17.58 18.56 27.34
CA LYS A 318 -17.39 17.42 28.23
C LYS A 318 -16.58 17.74 29.50
N GLY A 319 -16.02 18.95 29.61
CA GLY A 319 -15.17 19.34 30.75
C GLY A 319 -13.88 18.51 30.86
N VAL A 320 -13.30 18.10 29.72
CA VAL A 320 -12.08 17.29 29.66
C VAL A 320 -10.99 18.00 28.87
N SER A 321 -9.76 17.48 28.85
CA SER A 321 -8.70 18.04 27.99
C SER A 321 -9.03 17.87 26.50
N VAL A 322 -8.43 18.69 25.62
CA VAL A 322 -8.59 18.56 24.15
C VAL A 322 -8.16 17.18 23.68
N LYS A 323 -6.99 16.71 24.12
CA LYS A 323 -6.49 15.36 23.81
C LYS A 323 -7.48 14.27 24.23
N GLU A 324 -8.00 14.34 25.45
CA GLU A 324 -8.99 13.37 25.93
C GLU A 324 -10.31 13.44 25.16
N ALA A 325 -10.74 14.63 24.74
CA ALA A 325 -11.93 14.81 23.94
C ALA A 325 -11.78 14.16 22.56
N ILE A 326 -10.64 14.40 21.90
CA ILE A 326 -10.26 13.78 20.62
C ILE A 326 -10.21 12.26 20.80
N ASP A 327 -9.46 11.76 21.78
CA ASP A 327 -9.32 10.34 22.04
C ASP A 327 -10.64 9.65 22.32
N LYS A 328 -11.58 10.28 23.04
CA LYS A 328 -12.91 9.69 23.29
C LYS A 328 -13.79 9.69 22.05
N ASP A 329 -13.64 10.66 21.16
CA ASP A 329 -14.38 10.75 19.90
C ASP A 329 -13.90 9.67 18.91
N PHE A 330 -12.58 9.48 18.81
CA PHE A 330 -11.98 8.45 17.95
C PHE A 330 -12.03 7.04 18.57
N LYS A 331 -11.81 6.88 19.88
CA LYS A 331 -11.89 5.58 20.59
C LYS A 331 -13.31 5.18 20.96
N GLY A 332 -14.30 6.08 20.87
CA GLY A 332 -15.71 5.72 20.89
C GLY A 332 -16.13 4.80 19.73
N GLY A 333 -15.31 4.71 18.68
CA GLY A 333 -15.40 3.71 17.61
C GLY A 333 -14.40 2.53 17.72
N ARG A 334 -13.47 2.54 18.68
CA ARG A 334 -12.46 1.49 18.92
C ARG A 334 -12.54 0.85 20.32
N LYS A 335 -13.65 1.01 21.03
CA LYS A 335 -13.91 0.25 22.26
C LYS A 335 -14.33 -1.17 21.88
N ASN A 336 -13.36 -2.01 21.53
CA ASN A 336 -13.36 -3.47 21.72
C ASN A 336 -12.04 -4.18 21.30
N GLU A 337 -10.89 -3.51 21.23
CA GLU A 337 -9.62 -4.17 20.83
C GLU A 337 -8.55 -4.24 21.92
N LYS A 338 -8.92 -4.09 23.20
CA LYS A 338 -7.97 -4.33 24.30
C LYS A 338 -8.48 -5.23 25.42
N ASN A 339 -9.48 -6.06 25.15
CA ASN A 339 -9.84 -7.20 26.00
C ASN A 339 -10.62 -8.20 25.15
N LYS A 340 -9.92 -9.10 24.47
CA LYS A 340 -10.26 -10.51 24.28
C LYS A 340 -9.10 -11.23 23.62
#